data_AF-A0A0B6X061-F1
#
_entry.id   AF-A0A0B6X061-F1
#
_cell.length_a   1.000
_cell.length_b   1.000
_cell.length_c   1.000
_cell.angle_alpha   90.00
_cell.angle_beta   90.00
_cell.angle_gamma   90.00
#
_symmetry.space_group_name_H-M   'P 1'
#
loop_
_entity.id
_entity.type
_entity.pdbx_description
1 polymer ?
#
loop_
_entity_poly.entity_id
_entity_poly.type
_entity_poly.pdbx_seq_one_letter_code
_entity_poly.pdbx_strand_id
1 'polypeptide(L)'
;MGKCKRQDVRPERRRFAKSVAAALISAPLLTTHRGEAQAKQAATAQSAPSTAAKASALVKAYAEVARARFGQQLTSEEMDRLKRELDGYARSSERLRAFKLKNSDEPDFIFRA
;
A
#
# COMPACT_ATOMS: atom_id res chain seq x y z
N MET A 1 6.48 12.55 -47.31
CA MET A 1 6.52 11.24 -46.62
C MET A 1 7.46 11.32 -45.42
N GLY A 2 6.93 11.55 -44.22
CA GLY A 2 7.72 11.65 -42.98
C GLY A 2 7.68 10.35 -42.19
N LYS A 3 8.84 9.76 -41.90
CA LYS A 3 8.97 8.48 -41.19
C LYS A 3 8.69 8.69 -39.69
N CYS A 4 7.66 8.01 -39.16
CA CYS A 4 7.36 7.98 -37.73
C CYS A 4 8.38 7.08 -37.01
N LYS A 5 9.31 7.67 -36.25
CA LYS A 5 10.25 6.92 -35.39
C LYS A 5 9.49 6.41 -34.17
N ARG A 6 9.26 5.10 -34.09
CA ARG A 6 8.84 4.44 -32.83
C ARG A 6 9.96 4.63 -31.81
N GLN A 7 9.69 5.32 -30.71
CA GLN A 7 10.57 5.33 -29.56
C GLN A 7 10.25 4.09 -28.72
N ASP A 8 11.15 3.11 -28.74
CA ASP A 8 11.14 1.98 -27.82
C ASP A 8 11.43 2.48 -26.41
N VAL A 9 10.37 2.70 -25.63
CA VAL A 9 10.48 3.04 -24.21
C VAL A 9 10.59 1.74 -23.42
N ARG A 10 11.81 1.25 -23.13
CA ARG A 10 12.22 0.55 -21.88
C ARG A 10 13.76 0.39 -21.84
N PRO A 11 14.46 0.38 -20.67
CA PRO A 11 13.98 0.47 -19.28
C PRO A 11 14.73 1.49 -18.39
N GLU A 12 14.00 2.28 -17.60
CA GLU A 12 14.52 3.14 -16.53
C GLU A 12 15.16 2.38 -15.36
N ARG A 13 14.78 1.10 -15.17
CA ARG A 13 15.24 0.23 -14.07
C ARG A 13 16.76 0.09 -14.00
N ARG A 14 17.43 -0.02 -15.16
CA ARG A 14 18.89 -0.19 -15.22
C ARG A 14 19.64 1.12 -14.99
N ARG A 15 19.00 2.27 -15.21
CA ARG A 15 19.57 3.59 -14.87
C ARG A 15 19.43 3.88 -13.37
N PHE A 16 18.29 3.54 -12.77
CA PHE A 16 18.07 3.65 -11.33
C PHE A 16 19.03 2.79 -10.51
N ALA A 17 19.26 1.52 -10.91
CA ALA A 17 20.23 0.67 -10.23
C ALA A 17 21.67 1.22 -10.28
N LYS A 18 22.04 1.88 -11.39
CA LYS A 18 23.36 2.53 -11.54
C LYS A 18 23.50 3.76 -10.66
N SER A 19 22.44 4.55 -10.45
CA SER A 19 22.51 5.72 -9.57
C SER A 19 22.60 5.35 -8.09
N VAL A 20 21.96 4.26 -7.67
CA VAL A 20 22.08 3.75 -6.28
C VAL A 20 23.49 3.20 -6.02
N ALA A 21 24.09 2.47 -6.97
CA ALA A 21 25.44 1.94 -6.82
C ALA A 21 26.51 3.04 -6.76
N ALA A 22 26.34 4.14 -7.51
CA ALA A 22 27.29 5.27 -7.49
C ALA A 22 27.30 6.02 -6.14
N ALA A 23 26.19 6.04 -5.40
CA ALA A 23 26.10 6.72 -4.10
C ALA A 23 26.80 5.98 -2.95
N LEU A 24 27.09 4.68 -3.11
CA LEU A 24 27.73 3.86 -2.07
C LEU A 24 29.27 3.82 -2.15
N ILE A 25 29.86 4.26 -3.26
CA ILE A 25 31.32 4.20 -3.49
C ILE A 25 32.02 5.50 -3.05
N SER A 26 31.30 6.60 -2.85
CA SER A 26 31.85 7.92 -2.54
C SER A 26 31.63 8.40 -1.09
N ALA A 27 31.28 7.52 -0.15
CA ALA A 27 31.24 7.86 1.26
C ALA A 27 32.64 7.66 1.89
N PRO A 28 33.42 8.72 2.18
CA PRO A 28 34.57 8.59 3.05
C PRO A 28 34.07 8.23 4.45
N LEU A 29 34.71 7.24 5.05
CA LEU A 29 34.59 6.89 6.46
C LEU A 29 34.91 8.11 7.33
N LEU A 30 33.88 8.84 7.77
CA LEU A 30 33.98 9.78 8.87
C LEU A 30 33.39 9.13 10.12
N THR A 31 34.26 8.41 10.81
CA THR A 31 34.06 8.05 12.21
C THR A 31 34.27 9.30 13.08
N THR A 32 33.50 9.35 14.17
CA THR A 32 33.54 10.34 15.26
C THR A 32 32.95 11.71 14.93
N HIS A 33 31.77 12.03 15.48
CA HIS A 33 31.51 13.19 16.33
C HIS A 33 30.25 12.93 17.17
N ARG A 34 30.50 12.87 18.47
CA ARG A 34 29.62 12.83 19.64
C ARG A 34 28.81 14.13 19.74
N GLY A 35 27.56 14.03 20.19
CA GLY A 35 26.86 15.15 20.84
C GLY A 35 25.54 15.58 20.20
N GLU A 36 24.45 15.10 20.82
CA GLU A 36 23.31 15.95 21.22
C GLU A 36 22.59 16.76 20.13
N ALA A 37 21.68 16.10 19.43
CA ALA A 37 20.46 16.75 18.94
C ALA A 37 19.28 15.78 18.98
N GLN A 38 19.07 15.10 20.12
CA GLN A 38 17.76 14.56 20.46
C GLN A 38 16.91 15.70 21.05
N ALA A 39 16.45 16.58 20.17
CA ALA A 39 15.31 17.43 20.48
C ALA A 39 14.07 16.54 20.55
N LYS A 40 13.55 16.42 21.77
CA LYS A 40 12.26 15.84 22.15
C LYS A 40 11.18 16.14 21.10
N GLN A 41 10.71 15.10 20.42
CA GLN A 41 9.34 15.05 19.92
C GLN A 41 8.64 13.88 20.62
N ALA A 42 8.36 14.07 21.91
CA ALA A 42 7.43 13.25 22.65
C ALA A 42 6.08 13.99 22.72
N ALA A 43 5.00 13.22 22.51
CA ALA A 43 3.58 13.58 22.49
C ALA A 43 3.15 14.37 21.24
N THR A 44 2.35 13.80 20.34
CA THR A 44 1.14 13.01 20.58
C THR A 44 1.12 11.70 19.78
N ALA A 45 1.48 10.59 20.41
CA ALA A 45 0.90 9.30 20.03
C ALA A 45 -0.54 9.31 20.51
N GLN A 46 -1.42 9.96 19.76
CA GLN A 46 -2.85 9.83 19.95
C GLN A 46 -3.19 8.42 19.50
N SER A 47 -3.31 7.52 20.46
CA SER A 47 -3.94 6.21 20.30
C SER A 47 -5.26 6.45 19.57
N ALA A 48 -5.33 6.18 18.26
CA ALA A 48 -6.58 6.25 17.53
C ALA A 48 -7.27 4.89 17.67
N PRO A 49 -8.18 4.68 18.63
CA PRO A 49 -8.76 3.37 18.89
C PRO A 49 -9.95 3.09 17.96
N SER A 50 -10.27 4.01 17.03
CA SER A 50 -11.51 3.95 16.26
C SER A 50 -11.39 3.11 14.97
N THR A 51 -10.30 3.25 14.22
CA THR A 51 -10.25 2.69 12.86
C THR A 51 -9.92 1.20 12.84
N ALA A 52 -9.01 0.75 13.70
CA ALA A 52 -8.67 -0.68 13.83
C ALA A 52 -9.84 -1.49 14.41
N ALA A 53 -10.53 -0.96 15.42
CA ALA A 53 -11.71 -1.60 15.99
C ALA A 53 -12.85 -1.73 14.96
N LYS A 54 -13.13 -0.66 14.19
CA LYS A 54 -14.13 -0.70 13.10
C LYS A 54 -13.76 -1.69 11.99
N ALA A 55 -12.49 -1.73 11.58
CA ALA A 55 -12.02 -2.72 10.62
C ALA A 55 -12.25 -4.15 11.12
N SER A 56 -11.95 -4.42 12.39
CA SER A 56 -12.16 -5.75 12.99
C SER A 56 -13.64 -6.19 13.02
N ALA A 57 -14.58 -5.25 13.25
CA ALA A 57 -16.00 -5.55 13.24
C ALA A 57 -16.51 -5.85 11.81
N LEU A 58 -16.02 -5.10 10.83
CA LEU A 58 -16.36 -5.27 9.42
C LEU A 58 -15.80 -6.58 8.85
N VAL A 59 -14.59 -6.98 9.24
CA VAL A 59 -14.01 -8.29 8.89
C VAL A 59 -14.86 -9.45 9.42
N LYS A 60 -15.36 -9.35 10.67
CA LYS A 60 -16.25 -10.38 11.23
C LYS A 60 -17.56 -10.48 10.43
N ALA A 61 -18.18 -9.34 10.12
CA ALA A 61 -19.41 -9.31 9.33
C ALA A 61 -19.21 -9.95 7.94
N TYR A 62 -18.12 -9.61 7.24
CA TYR A 62 -17.84 -10.23 5.94
C TYR A 62 -17.50 -11.72 6.03
N ALA A 63 -16.79 -12.14 7.07
CA ALA A 63 -16.52 -13.55 7.31
C ALA A 63 -17.82 -14.34 7.58
N GLU A 64 -18.81 -13.75 8.25
CA GLU A 64 -20.12 -14.36 8.45
C GLU A 64 -20.88 -14.53 7.14
N VAL A 65 -20.86 -13.52 6.25
CA VAL A 65 -21.45 -13.62 4.91
C VAL A 65 -20.76 -14.71 4.09
N ALA A 66 -19.43 -14.75 4.12
CA ALA A 66 -18.66 -15.77 3.42
C ALA A 66 -18.98 -17.18 3.95
N ARG A 67 -19.10 -17.34 5.28
CA ARG A 67 -19.51 -18.61 5.89
C ARG A 67 -20.93 -19.01 5.49
N ALA A 68 -21.87 -18.07 5.50
CA ALA A 68 -23.26 -18.35 5.11
C ALA A 68 -23.38 -18.81 3.65
N ARG A 69 -22.55 -18.27 2.76
CA ARG A 69 -22.60 -18.57 1.33
C ARG A 69 -21.74 -19.76 0.92
N PHE A 70 -20.56 -19.91 1.52
CA PHE A 70 -19.52 -20.83 1.07
C PHE A 70 -19.00 -21.76 2.17
N GLY A 71 -19.63 -21.79 3.35
CA GLY A 71 -19.12 -22.51 4.52
C GLY A 71 -18.93 -24.02 4.33
N GLN A 72 -19.65 -24.66 3.41
CA GLN A 72 -19.45 -26.07 3.07
C GLN A 72 -18.22 -26.32 2.17
N GLN A 73 -17.72 -25.27 1.51
CA GLN A 73 -16.60 -25.33 0.55
C GLN A 73 -15.30 -24.77 1.15
N LEU A 74 -15.36 -24.20 2.35
CA LEU A 74 -14.23 -23.57 3.02
C LEU A 74 -13.84 -24.37 4.26
N THR A 75 -12.58 -24.80 4.29
CA THR A 75 -11.97 -25.32 5.52
C THR A 75 -11.81 -24.21 6.56
N SER A 76 -11.58 -24.58 7.82
CA SER A 76 -11.30 -23.62 8.89
C SER A 76 -10.03 -22.79 8.60
N GLU A 77 -9.01 -23.42 8.03
CA GLU A 77 -7.74 -22.77 7.68
C GLU A 77 -7.93 -21.73 6.58
N GLU A 78 -8.71 -22.04 5.55
CA GLU A 78 -9.07 -21.11 4.48
C GLU A 78 -9.93 -19.96 5.01
N MET A 79 -10.83 -20.24 5.94
CA MET A 79 -11.63 -19.21 6.61
C MET A 79 -10.76 -18.25 7.41
N ASP A 80 -9.71 -18.74 8.08
CA ASP A 80 -8.77 -17.88 8.80
C ASP A 80 -7.84 -17.12 7.86
N ARG A 81 -7.44 -17.72 6.74
CA ARG A 81 -6.73 -17.03 5.66
C ARG A 81 -7.58 -15.88 5.10
N LEU A 82 -8.85 -16.12 4.82
CA LEU A 82 -9.80 -15.12 4.35
C LEU A 82 -9.92 -13.95 5.33
N LYS A 83 -10.08 -14.20 6.63
CA LYS A 83 -10.15 -13.13 7.64
C LYS A 83 -8.90 -12.23 7.63
N ARG A 84 -7.70 -12.81 7.46
CA ARG A 84 -6.44 -12.03 7.37
C ARG A 84 -6.40 -11.16 6.12
N GLU A 85 -6.83 -11.70 4.98
CA GLU A 85 -6.90 -10.92 3.72
C GLU A 85 -7.93 -9.79 3.82
N LEU A 86 -9.12 -10.08 4.37
CA LEU A 86 -10.17 -9.08 4.60
C LEU A 86 -9.70 -7.95 5.51
N ASP A 87 -8.89 -8.23 6.54
CA ASP A 87 -8.33 -7.18 7.39
C ASP A 87 -7.37 -6.25 6.61
N GLY A 88 -6.54 -6.81 5.74
CA GLY A 88 -5.69 -6.05 4.82
C GLY A 88 -6.52 -5.18 3.86
N TYR A 89 -7.59 -5.72 3.30
CA TYR A 89 -8.51 -4.99 2.42
C TYR A 89 -9.32 -3.91 3.15
N ALA A 90 -9.78 -4.17 4.37
CA ALA A 90 -10.49 -3.19 5.18
C ALA A 90 -9.61 -1.96 5.44
N ARG A 91 -8.35 -2.17 5.83
CA ARG A 91 -7.38 -1.07 6.04
C ARG A 91 -7.07 -0.33 4.74
N SER A 92 -6.92 -1.04 3.63
CA SER A 92 -6.61 -0.44 2.33
C SER A 92 -7.77 0.37 1.79
N SER A 93 -9.01 -0.15 1.90
CA SER A 93 -10.22 0.55 1.48
C SER A 93 -10.45 1.84 2.28
N GLU A 94 -10.15 1.85 3.57
CA GLU A 94 -10.23 3.07 4.39
C GLU A 94 -9.25 4.15 3.89
N ARG A 95 -8.03 3.75 3.53
CA ARG A 95 -7.05 4.67 2.93
C ARG A 95 -7.53 5.20 1.58
N LEU A 96 -8.13 4.35 0.74
CA LEU A 96 -8.68 4.76 -0.55
C LEU A 96 -9.86 5.73 -0.39
N ARG A 97 -10.71 5.54 0.63
CA ARG A 97 -11.83 6.44 0.94
C ARG A 97 -11.39 7.82 1.41
N ALA A 98 -10.16 7.97 1.91
CA ALA A 98 -9.62 9.26 2.29
C ALA A 98 -9.39 10.19 1.08
N PHE A 99 -9.29 9.64 -0.14
CA PHE A 99 -9.18 10.42 -1.37
C PHE A 99 -10.57 10.92 -1.79
N LYS A 100 -10.71 12.23 -1.96
CA LYS A 100 -11.96 12.83 -2.45
C LYS A 100 -11.98 12.78 -3.97
N LEU A 101 -12.85 11.95 -4.51
CA LEU A 101 -13.17 11.91 -5.93
C LEU A 101 -14.34 12.85 -6.22
N LYS A 102 -14.26 13.56 -7.35
CA LYS A 102 -15.38 14.26 -7.96
C LYS A 102 -16.18 13.27 -8.80
N ASN A 103 -17.47 13.54 -9.01
CA ASN A 103 -18.28 12.72 -9.90
C ASN A 103 -17.80 12.77 -11.38
N SER A 104 -16.95 13.76 -11.71
CA SER A 104 -16.27 13.87 -13.01
C SER A 104 -14.99 13.03 -13.12
N ASP A 105 -14.54 12.39 -12.04
CA ASP A 105 -13.33 11.58 -12.06
C ASP A 105 -13.67 10.19 -12.63
N GLU A 106 -13.30 9.99 -13.89
CA GLU A 106 -13.57 8.77 -14.65
C GLU A 106 -12.69 7.59 -14.21
N PRO A 107 -13.12 6.33 -14.43
CA PRO A 107 -12.27 5.17 -14.21
C PRO A 107 -11.06 5.17 -15.17
N ASP A 108 -9.97 4.53 -14.74
CA ASP A 108 -8.71 4.44 -15.51
C ASP A 108 -8.92 3.88 -16.93
N PHE A 109 -9.90 2.97 -17.08
CA PHE A 109 -10.29 2.43 -18.37
C PHE A 109 -11.81 2.40 -18.53
N ILE A 110 -12.28 2.81 -19.71
CA ILE A 110 -13.67 2.65 -20.15
C ILE A 110 -13.70 1.64 -21.29
N PHE A 111 -14.43 0.55 -21.09
CA PHE A 111 -14.65 -0.45 -22.15
C PHE A 111 -15.63 0.09 -23.20
N ARG A 112 -15.36 -0.17 -24.48
CA ARG A 112 -16.25 0.14 -25.62
C ARG A 112 -16.36 -1.09 -26.52
N ALA A 113 -17.58 -1.36 -27.00
CA ALA A 113 -17.93 -2.51 -27.84
C ALA A 113 -17.66 -2.25 -29.33
#